data_AF-A0A4R3KTB1-F1
#
_entry.id   AF-A0A4R3KTB1-F1
#
_cell.length_a   1.000
_cell.length_b   1.000
_cell.length_c   1.000
_cell.angle_alpha   90.00
_cell.angle_beta   90.00
_cell.angle_gamma   90.00
#
_symmetry.space_group_name_H-M   'P 1'
#
loop_
_entity.id
_entity.type
_entity.pdbx_description
1 polymer ?
#
loop_
_entity_poly.entity_id
_entity_poly.type
_entity_poly.pdbx_seq_one_letter_code
_entity_poly.pdbx_strand_id
1 'polypeptide(L)' 'MSKARRKLDWEKMFELAIDKEKAIKYREESTPELHDSCTMCGKMCSVRNMNRVMEGKDVSILKE' A
#
# COMPACT_ATOMS: atom_id res chain seq x y z
N MET A 1 12.91 3.13 3.08
CA MET A 1 11.82 2.24 2.63
C MET A 1 10.58 2.31 3.54
N SER A 2 10.65 1.99 4.84
CA SER A 2 9.45 1.86 5.70
C SER A 2 8.56 3.11 5.79
N LYS A 3 9.14 4.32 5.77
CA LYS A 3 8.37 5.58 5.71
C LYS A 3 7.58 5.72 4.40
N ALA A 4 8.14 5.32 3.27
CA ALA A 4 7.45 5.30 1.98
C ALA A 4 6.30 4.27 1.99
N ARG A 5 6.55 3.09 2.58
CA ARG A 5 5.50 2.07 2.78
C ARG A 5 4.34 2.58 3.63
N ARG A 6 4.60 3.32 4.72
CA ARG A 6 3.54 3.95 5.52
C ARG A 6 2.71 4.91 4.66
N LYS A 7 3.32 5.65 3.74
CA LYS A 7 2.63 6.58 2.83
C LYS A 7 2.01 5.90 1.60
N LEU A 8 2.21 4.59 1.42
CA LEU A 8 1.83 3.84 0.22
C LEU A 8 2.42 4.45 -1.07
N ASP A 9 3.61 5.03 -0.93
CA ASP A 9 4.35 5.66 -2.02
C ASP A 9 5.16 4.58 -2.77
N TRP A 10 4.52 3.96 -3.76
CA TRP A 10 5.07 2.84 -4.51
C TRP A 10 6.31 3.23 -5.31
N GLU A 11 6.29 4.39 -5.98
CA GLU A 11 7.43 4.90 -6.72
C GLU A 11 8.64 5.05 -5.81
N LYS A 12 8.48 5.71 -4.64
CA LYS A 12 9.57 5.85 -3.69
C LYS A 12 9.99 4.53 -3.07
N MET A 13 9.08 3.57 -2.91
CA MET A 13 9.44 2.23 -2.49
C MET A 13 10.34 1.55 -3.53
N PHE A 14 10.01 1.61 -4.82
CA PHE A 14 10.83 1.01 -5.88
C PHE A 14 12.21 1.66 -6.00
N GLU A 15 12.31 2.98 -5.86
CA GLU A 15 13.61 3.67 -5.82
C GLU A 15 14.50 3.23 -4.65
N LEU A 16 13.90 2.88 -3.51
CA LEU A 16 14.61 2.49 -2.29
C LEU A 16 14.79 0.98 -2.18
N ALA A 17 14.32 0.19 -3.15
CA ALA A 17 14.49 -1.25 -3.17
C ALA A 17 15.94 -1.61 -3.54
N ILE A 18 16.44 -2.70 -2.97
CA ILE A 18 17.76 -3.25 -3.34
C ILE A 18 17.78 -3.64 -4.82
N ASP A 19 16.68 -4.22 -5.29
CA ASP A 19 16.44 -4.57 -6.69
C ASP A 19 15.12 -3.93 -7.11
N LYS A 20 15.24 -2.82 -7.84
CA LYS A 20 14.11 -2.01 -8.31
C LYS A 20 13.28 -2.76 -9.34
N GLU A 21 13.92 -3.39 -10.32
CA GLU A 21 13.26 -4.05 -11.44
C GLU A 21 12.41 -5.22 -10.96
N LYS A 22 12.95 -6.06 -10.06
CA LYS A 22 12.21 -7.17 -9.47
C LYS A 22 11.00 -6.70 -8.66
N ALA A 23 11.14 -5.62 -7.90
CA ALA A 23 10.04 -5.08 -7.10
C ALA A 23 8.90 -4.52 -7.97
N ILE A 24 9.24 -3.86 -9.09
CA ILE A 24 8.26 -3.39 -10.08
C ILE A 24 7.54 -4.57 -10.73
N LYS A 25 8.30 -5.56 -11.23
CA LYS A 25 7.73 -6.76 -11.85
C LYS A 25 6.71 -7.45 -10.94
N TYR A 26 7.03 -7.66 -9.66
CA TYR A 26 6.10 -8.28 -8.71
C TYR A 26 4.84 -7.46 -8.47
N ARG A 27 4.94 -6.13 -8.52
CA ARG A 27 3.77 -5.26 -8.39
C ARG A 27 2.86 -5.39 -9.62
N GLU A 28 3.43 -5.40 -10.81
CA GLU A 28 2.69 -5.52 -12.07
C GLU A 28 2.00 -6.88 -12.19
N GLU A 29 2.70 -7.96 -11.85
CA GLU A 29 2.17 -9.33 -11.82
C GLU A 29 1.05 -9.51 -10.79
N SER A 30 1.01 -8.66 -9.76
CA SER A 30 0.01 -8.68 -8.68
C SER A 30 -0.69 -7.33 -8.56
N THR A 31 -1.36 -6.92 -9.63
CA THR A 31 -2.12 -5.66 -9.65
C THR A 31 -3.36 -5.77 -8.77
N PRO A 32 -3.51 -4.94 -7.72
CA PRO A 32 -4.68 -4.94 -6.85
C PRO A 32 -5.87 -4.22 -7.48
N GLU A 33 -7.09 -4.58 -7.09
CA GLU A 33 -8.32 -3.84 -7.44
C GLU A 33 -8.27 -2.38 -6.98
N LEU A 34 -7.63 -2.12 -5.84
CA LEU A 34 -7.41 -0.78 -5.29
C LEU A 34 -5.94 -0.40 -5.45
N HIS A 35 -5.65 0.61 -6.27
CA HIS A 35 -4.28 1.07 -6.53
C HIS A 35 -3.52 1.51 -5.27
N ASP A 36 -4.23 1.97 -4.23
CA ASP A 36 -3.66 2.35 -2.94
C ASP A 36 -3.49 1.17 -1.96
N SER A 37 -3.64 -0.08 -2.42
CA SER A 37 -3.34 -1.27 -1.64
C SER A 37 -2.33 -2.18 -2.35
N CYS A 38 -2.07 -3.36 -1.78
CA CYS A 38 -1.56 -4.51 -2.50
C CYS A 38 -2.67 -5.56 -2.60
N THR A 39 -2.40 -6.67 -3.29
CA THR A 39 -3.34 -7.77 -3.50
C THR A 39 -3.65 -8.58 -2.24
N MET A 40 -2.89 -8.39 -1.15
CA MET A 40 -3.00 -9.26 0.02
C MET A 40 -4.25 -8.99 0.87
N CYS A 41 -4.51 -7.74 1.22
CA CYS A 41 -5.54 -7.40 2.22
C CYS A 41 -6.71 -6.56 1.66
N GLY A 42 -6.57 -5.99 0.45
CA GLY A 42 -7.61 -5.16 -0.19
C GLY A 42 -8.19 -4.07 0.73
N LYS A 43 -9.52 -4.08 0.91
CA LYS A 43 -10.26 -3.15 1.78
C LYS A 43 -9.85 -3.23 3.27
N MET A 44 -9.25 -4.34 3.70
CA MET A 44 -8.76 -4.54 5.08
C MET A 44 -7.28 -4.18 5.27
N CYS A 45 -6.68 -3.40 4.36
CA CYS A 45 -5.28 -3.01 4.47
C CYS A 45 -4.96 -2.32 5.81
N SER A 46 -4.12 -2.97 6.62
CA SER A 46 -3.73 -2.49 7.95
C SER A 46 -3.07 -1.11 7.89
N VAL A 47 -2.24 -0.85 6.88
CA VAL A 47 -1.55 0.45 6.73
C VAL A 47 -2.54 1.58 6.47
N ARG A 48 -3.51 1.38 5.56
CA ARG A 48 -4.55 2.38 5.26
C ARG A 48 -5.39 2.67 6.49
N ASN A 49 -5.84 1.62 7.17
CA ASN A 49 -6.68 1.75 8.36
C ASN A 49 -5.93 2.46 9.50
N MET A 50 -4.68 2.08 9.77
CA MET A 50 -3.87 2.74 10.79
C MET A 50 -3.60 4.21 10.44
N ASN A 51 -3.34 4.55 9.18
CA ASN A 51 -3.17 5.95 8.79
C ASN A 51 -4.44 6.77 9.02
N ARG A 52 -5.62 6.23 8.70
CA ARG A 52 -6.91 6.89 8.97
C ARG A 52 -7.09 7.17 10.46
N VAL A 53 -6.83 6.18 11.32
CA VAL A 53 -6.89 6.35 12.79
C VAL A 53 -5.95 7.47 13.25
N MET A 54 -4.70 7.46 12.77
CA MET A 54 -3.70 8.47 13.14
C MET A 54 -4.05 9.88 12.63
N GLU A 55 -4.86 9.97 11.59
CA GLU A 55 -5.40 11.22 11.04
C GLU A 55 -6.72 11.64 11.71
N GLY A 56 -7.21 10.89 12.71
CA GLY A 56 -8.49 11.16 13.39
C GLY A 56 -9.71 10.87 12.53
N LYS A 57 -9.57 10.07 11.46
CA LYS A 57 -10.65 9.69 10.54
C LYS A 57 -11.26 8.36 10.96
N ASP A 58 -12.57 8.22 10.74
CA ASP A 58 -13.25 6.93 10.91
C ASP A 58 -12.70 5.87 9.96
N VAL A 59 -12.58 4.64 10.46
CA VAL A 59 -12.23 3.46 9.69
C VAL A 59 -13.53 2.74 9.32
N SER A 60 -13.87 2.72 8.04
CA SER A 60 -14.96 1.90 7.53
C SER A 60 -14.41 0.80 6.64
N ILE A 61 -14.52 -0.44 7.10
CA ILE A 61 -14.07 -1.64 6.37
C ILE A 61 -15.24 -2.27 5.58
N LEU A 62 -16.48 -1.91 5.92
CA LEU A 62 -17.71 -2.54 5.45
C LEU A 62 -18.49 -1.72 4.40
N LYS A 63 -18.08 -0.49 4.09
CA LYS A 63 -18.78 0.31 3.08
C LYS A 63 -18.18 0.07 1.70
N GLU A 64 -19.08 -0.24 0.75
CA GLU A 64 -18.79 -0.59 -0.64
C GLU A 64 -17.89 0.42 -1.35
#